data_AF-A0A9D5DGE1-F1
#
_entry.id   AF-A0A9D5DGE1-F1
#
_cell.length_a   1.000
_cell.length_b   1.000
_cell.length_c   1.000
_cell.angle_alpha   90.00
_cell.angle_beta   90.00
_cell.angle_gamma   90.00
#
_symmetry.space_group_name_H-M   'P 1'
#
loop_
_entity.id
_entity.type
_entity.pdbx_description
1 polymer ?
#
loop_
_entity_poly.entity_id
_entity_poly.type
_entity_poly.pdbx_seq_one_letter_code
_entity_poly.pdbx_strand_id
1 'polypeptide(L)'
;MAISEWYTNYILKHRIYYRTLRLPPEDSEIGDPISLCLEIEDLPGIETSFINDQFVNRYFNMARRELFIPPGTKDIVPFKIWKPPKIPLAAGQKYLPLTQGRMGFVFVCDINDLDSIKAVELLYQKFQSTTELSISSIKPVVFLCANKVDRDTETKNFELNLFRIEDFASRMFVRLWKTSALTGKNVKHMFRDILYLINSNSALWQIDLRYVSESSDSDEDNKDILSQCINI
;
A
#
# COMPACT_ATOMS: atom_id res chain seq x y z
N MET A 1 21.95 38.84 9.78
CA MET A 1 23.01 37.81 9.90
C MET A 1 22.39 36.65 10.67
N ALA A 2 22.06 35.49 10.12
CA ALA A 2 22.13 34.98 8.77
C ALA A 2 20.84 34.19 8.49
N ILE A 3 20.29 34.37 7.29
CA ILE A 3 19.36 33.45 6.65
C ILE A 3 20.19 32.20 6.37
N SER A 4 19.89 31.07 7.02
CA SER A 4 20.45 29.78 6.63
C SER A 4 19.36 28.97 5.94
N GLU A 5 19.53 28.86 4.64
CA GLU A 5 18.75 28.15 3.65
C GLU A 5 18.36 26.74 4.11
N TRP A 6 17.08 26.57 4.45
CA TRP A 6 16.44 25.27 4.34
C TRP A 6 16.03 25.11 2.88
N TYR A 7 16.91 24.50 2.07
CA TYR A 7 16.52 23.95 0.77
C TYR A 7 15.48 22.85 1.01
N THR A 8 14.24 23.29 1.14
CA THR A 8 13.07 22.46 1.37
C THR A 8 12.71 21.87 0.01
N ASN A 9 13.14 20.64 -0.27
CA ASN A 9 12.60 19.88 -1.38
C ASN A 9 11.11 19.61 -1.09
N TYR A 10 10.24 20.40 -1.71
CA TYR A 10 8.77 20.39 -1.57
C TYR A 10 8.09 19.16 -2.20
N ILE A 11 8.74 18.00 -2.24
CA ILE A 11 8.22 16.82 -2.94
C ILE A 11 7.94 15.69 -1.93
N LEU A 12 6.72 15.72 -1.39
CA LEU A 12 5.97 14.60 -0.80
C LEU A 12 6.56 13.96 0.49
N LYS A 13 6.21 14.53 1.66
CA LYS A 13 6.30 13.86 2.96
C LYS A 13 5.18 12.82 3.08
N HIS A 14 5.34 11.63 2.49
CA HIS A 14 4.52 10.47 2.86
C HIS A 14 4.91 10.03 4.28
N ARG A 15 3.93 9.72 5.12
CA ARG A 15 4.18 9.24 6.49
C ARG A 15 4.05 7.73 6.50
N ILE A 16 4.95 7.06 7.20
CA ILE A 16 4.93 5.61 7.33
C ILE A 16 4.62 5.27 8.78
N TYR A 17 3.61 4.45 9.00
CA TYR A 17 3.20 4.00 10.32
C TYR A 17 3.36 2.50 10.44
N TYR A 18 3.90 2.05 11.56
CA TYR A 18 4.04 0.63 11.88
C TYR A 18 3.14 0.26 13.05
N ARG A 19 2.46 -0.89 12.95
CA ARG A 19 1.65 -1.40 14.06
C ARG A 19 1.59 -2.91 14.06
N THR A 20 1.91 -3.51 15.20
CA THR A 20 1.61 -4.91 15.46
C THR A 20 0.18 -5.04 15.98
N LEU A 21 -0.58 -6.00 15.46
CA LEU A 21 -1.93 -6.29 15.95
C LEU A 21 -2.21 -7.78 15.99
N ARG A 22 -3.21 -8.15 16.79
CA ARG A 22 -3.73 -9.51 16.86
C ARG A 22 -5.14 -9.52 16.30
N LEU A 23 -5.36 -10.27 15.23
CA LEU A 23 -6.69 -10.55 14.72
C LEU A 23 -7.31 -11.70 15.53
N PRO A 24 -8.56 -11.57 15.98
CA PRO A 24 -9.28 -12.71 16.53
C PRO A 24 -9.53 -13.76 15.44
N PRO A 25 -9.81 -15.02 15.81
CA PRO A 25 -10.20 -16.04 14.83
C PRO A 25 -11.50 -15.63 14.11
N GLU A 26 -11.64 -15.97 12.82
CA GLU A 26 -12.80 -15.56 12.01
C GLU A 26 -14.11 -16.21 12.48
N ASP A 27 -14.08 -17.49 12.90
CA ASP A 27 -15.31 -18.30 13.06
C ASP A 27 -15.47 -19.02 14.42
N SER A 28 -14.60 -18.79 15.42
CA SER A 28 -14.80 -19.37 16.76
C SER A 28 -14.02 -18.66 17.87
N GLU A 29 -14.52 -18.75 19.11
CA GLU A 29 -13.74 -18.40 20.32
C GLU A 29 -12.57 -19.37 20.57
N ILE A 30 -12.48 -20.45 19.78
CA ILE A 30 -11.49 -21.51 19.90
C ILE A 30 -10.57 -21.46 18.68
N GLY A 31 -9.56 -20.58 18.74
CA GLY A 31 -8.53 -20.48 17.72
C GLY A 31 -7.41 -19.55 18.17
N ASP A 32 -6.21 -19.78 17.67
CA ASP A 32 -5.08 -18.91 17.98
C ASP A 32 -5.22 -17.57 17.24
N PRO A 33 -5.02 -16.44 17.94
CA PRO A 33 -5.07 -15.14 17.31
C PRO A 33 -3.92 -14.97 16.32
N ILE A 34 -4.21 -14.38 15.16
CA ILE A 34 -3.21 -14.13 14.12
C ILE A 34 -2.47 -12.84 14.47
N SER A 35 -1.15 -12.94 14.66
CA SER A 35 -0.31 -11.76 14.88
C SER A 35 0.19 -11.21 13.55
N LEU A 36 -0.13 -9.95 13.26
CA LEU A 36 0.27 -9.26 12.03
C LEU A 36 1.12 -8.03 12.36
N CYS A 37 2.12 -7.76 11.52
CA CYS A 37 2.85 -6.49 11.49
C CYS A 37 2.38 -5.69 10.28
N LEU A 38 1.86 -4.49 10.52
CA LEU A 38 1.35 -3.62 9.48
C LEU A 38 2.32 -2.48 9.24
N GLU A 39 2.52 -2.17 7.97
CA GLU A 39 3.13 -0.95 7.47
C GLU A 39 2.04 -0.19 6.68
N ILE A 40 1.75 1.05 7.09
CA ILE A 40 0.77 1.92 6.44
C ILE A 40 1.50 3.12 5.86
N GLU A 41 1.45 3.25 4.54
CA GLU A 41 1.90 4.43 3.83
C GLU A 41 0.74 5.43 3.70
N ASP A 42 0.84 6.54 4.41
CA ASP A 42 -0.11 7.64 4.36
C ASP A 42 0.37 8.69 3.36
N LEU A 43 -0.45 8.86 2.32
CA LEU A 43 -0.21 9.83 1.28
C LEU A 43 -0.94 11.13 1.63
N PRO A 44 -0.29 12.30 1.50
CA PRO A 44 -0.95 13.57 1.75
C PRO A 44 -2.14 13.74 0.81
N GLY A 45 -3.12 14.57 1.18
CA GLY A 45 -4.24 14.91 0.30
C GLY A 45 -3.74 15.36 -1.07
N ILE A 46 -4.27 14.74 -2.13
CA ILE A 46 -3.77 14.88 -3.50
C ILE A 46 -4.75 15.73 -4.27
N GLU A 47 -4.31 16.89 -4.76
CA GLU A 47 -5.08 17.60 -5.77
C GLU A 47 -5.06 16.81 -7.07
N THR A 48 -6.17 16.84 -7.81
CA THR A 48 -6.32 16.09 -9.06
C THR A 48 -5.22 16.39 -10.09
N SER A 49 -4.68 17.61 -10.06
CA SER A 49 -3.55 18.07 -10.88
C SER A 49 -2.26 17.26 -10.69
N PHE A 50 -2.04 16.66 -9.52
CA PHE A 50 -0.85 15.85 -9.21
C PHE A 50 -1.03 14.38 -9.59
N ILE A 51 -2.23 13.95 -9.98
CA ILE A 51 -2.51 12.56 -10.36
C ILE A 51 -2.09 12.32 -11.82
N ASN A 52 -0.80 12.15 -12.05
CA ASN A 52 -0.22 11.79 -13.34
C ASN A 52 0.35 10.35 -13.33
N ASP A 53 0.89 9.91 -14.47
CA ASP A 53 1.40 8.54 -14.60
C ASP A 53 2.63 8.30 -13.71
N GLN A 54 3.42 9.33 -13.43
CA GLN A 54 4.53 9.25 -12.48
C GLN A 54 4.05 8.98 -11.05
N PHE A 55 2.97 9.66 -10.64
CA PHE A 55 2.31 9.40 -9.35
C PHE A 55 1.83 7.95 -9.28
N VAL A 56 1.08 7.52 -10.29
CA VAL A 56 0.52 6.16 -10.38
C VAL A 56 1.62 5.11 -10.33
N ASN A 57 2.65 5.24 -11.17
CA ASN A 57 3.78 4.30 -11.22
C ASN A 57 4.59 4.25 -9.93
N ARG A 58 4.56 5.30 -9.11
CA ARG A 58 5.25 5.32 -7.83
C ARG A 58 4.42 4.66 -6.73
N TYR A 59 3.14 5.01 -6.63
CA TYR A 59 2.31 4.67 -5.48
C TYR A 59 1.41 3.46 -5.71
N PHE A 60 1.06 3.13 -6.94
CA PHE A 60 0.30 1.93 -7.29
C PHE A 60 1.19 0.78 -7.74
N ASN A 61 2.51 0.94 -7.67
CA ASN A 61 3.43 -0.15 -7.96
C ASN A 61 3.23 -1.30 -6.96
N MET A 62 2.93 -2.47 -7.53
CA MET A 62 2.77 -3.75 -6.82
C MET A 62 3.86 -4.76 -7.19
N ALA A 63 4.88 -4.32 -7.93
CA ALA A 63 6.00 -5.18 -8.32
C ALA A 63 6.64 -5.77 -7.07
N ARG A 64 6.75 -7.10 -7.08
CA ARG A 64 7.50 -7.84 -6.07
C ARG A 64 8.96 -7.78 -6.42
N ARG A 65 9.80 -7.74 -5.39
CA ARG A 65 11.25 -7.76 -5.58
C ARG A 65 11.68 -9.21 -5.59
N GLU A 66 12.27 -9.65 -6.69
CA GLU A 66 12.85 -10.99 -6.76
C GLU A 66 13.95 -11.12 -5.71
N LEU A 67 13.85 -12.18 -4.90
CA LEU A 67 14.92 -12.55 -3.98
C LEU A 67 15.84 -13.54 -4.69
N PHE A 68 17.09 -13.12 -4.85
CA PHE A 68 18.13 -13.96 -5.40
C PHE A 68 18.73 -14.82 -4.30
N ILE A 69 18.74 -16.13 -4.53
CA ILE A 69 19.37 -17.09 -3.64
C ILE A 69 20.81 -17.31 -4.14
N PRO A 70 21.83 -16.97 -3.34
CA PRO A 70 23.23 -17.19 -3.72
C PRO A 70 23.54 -18.68 -3.93
N PRO A 71 24.51 -19.01 -4.81
CA PRO A 71 24.97 -20.38 -4.98
C PRO A 71 25.41 -21.02 -3.66
N GLY A 72 25.10 -22.31 -3.47
CA GLY A 72 25.46 -23.05 -2.26
C GLY A 72 24.63 -22.75 -1.02
N THR A 73 23.60 -21.88 -1.11
CA THR A 73 22.68 -21.60 0.02
C THR A 73 21.80 -22.81 0.32
N LYS A 74 22.09 -23.50 1.42
CA LYS A 74 21.31 -24.67 1.89
C LYS A 74 20.06 -24.29 2.69
N ASP A 75 20.04 -23.07 3.23
CA ASP A 75 19.00 -22.57 4.11
C ASP A 75 18.37 -21.33 3.48
N ILE A 76 17.22 -21.53 2.85
CA ILE A 76 16.44 -20.50 2.14
C ILE A 76 15.34 -19.89 3.04
N VAL A 77 15.46 -20.06 4.36
CA VAL A 77 14.49 -19.47 5.29
C VAL A 77 14.47 -17.95 5.09
N PRO A 78 13.29 -17.35 4.79
CA PRO A 78 13.18 -15.95 4.37
C PRO A 78 13.90 -14.97 5.30
N PHE A 79 13.93 -15.23 6.61
CA PHE A 79 14.57 -14.37 7.62
C PHE A 79 16.08 -14.20 7.47
N LYS A 80 16.78 -15.11 6.79
CA LYS A 80 18.24 -15.01 6.57
C LYS A 80 18.59 -14.12 5.38
N ILE A 81 17.68 -14.04 4.40
CA ILE A 81 17.82 -13.26 3.16
C ILE A 81 17.12 -11.90 3.30
N TRP A 82 16.16 -11.80 4.22
CA TRP A 82 15.36 -10.60 4.46
C TRP A 82 16.15 -9.51 5.18
N LYS A 83 16.10 -8.31 4.63
CA LYS A 83 16.63 -7.11 5.28
C LYS A 83 15.58 -6.47 6.16
N PRO A 84 15.97 -5.95 7.34
CA PRO A 84 15.06 -5.17 8.14
C PRO A 84 14.58 -3.94 7.33
N PRO A 85 13.30 -3.55 7.47
CA PRO A 85 12.79 -2.32 6.89
C PRO A 85 13.62 -1.14 7.40
N LYS A 86 13.79 -0.12 6.55
CA LYS A 86 14.56 1.08 6.86
C LYS A 86 13.73 2.30 6.55
N ILE A 87 13.45 3.08 7.59
CA ILE A 87 12.96 4.44 7.46
C ILE A 87 14.17 5.35 7.22
N PRO A 88 14.19 6.18 6.16
CA PRO A 88 15.26 7.14 5.96
C PRO A 88 15.30 8.17 7.09
N LEU A 89 16.37 8.16 7.90
CA LEU A 89 16.63 9.14 8.96
C LEU A 89 17.63 10.22 8.50
N ALA A 90 18.35 10.00 7.40
CA ALA A 90 19.31 10.95 6.83
C ALA A 90 19.15 11.09 5.31
N ALA A 91 19.61 12.23 4.77
CA ALA A 91 19.62 12.48 3.33
C ALA A 91 20.43 11.39 2.60
N GLY A 92 19.89 10.88 1.49
CA GLY A 92 20.50 9.80 0.70
C GLY A 92 20.15 8.38 1.18
N GLN A 93 19.53 8.21 2.35
CA GLN A 93 19.00 6.90 2.74
C GLN A 93 17.76 6.54 1.92
N LYS A 94 17.72 5.31 1.40
CA LYS A 94 16.56 4.77 0.68
C LYS A 94 15.59 4.11 1.64
N TYR A 95 14.31 4.36 1.44
CA TYR A 95 13.25 3.63 2.14
C TYR A 95 13.27 2.17 1.72
N LEU A 96 13.21 1.27 2.70
CA LEU A 96 13.05 -0.17 2.49
C LEU A 96 11.75 -0.61 3.18
N PRO A 97 10.71 -1.01 2.42
CA PRO A 97 9.43 -1.43 2.97
C PRO A 97 9.53 -2.77 3.69
N LEU A 98 8.59 -3.03 4.60
CA LEU A 98 8.48 -4.28 5.34
C LEU A 98 8.15 -5.46 4.41
N THR A 99 7.25 -5.25 3.46
CA THR A 99 6.78 -6.26 2.51
C THR A 99 7.10 -5.90 1.07
N GLN A 100 7.18 -6.92 0.22
CA GLN A 100 7.33 -6.74 -1.21
C GLN A 100 5.96 -6.59 -1.86
N GLY A 101 5.73 -5.44 -2.49
CA GLY A 101 4.43 -5.10 -3.08
C GLY A 101 3.40 -4.64 -2.04
N ARG A 102 2.54 -3.69 -2.45
CA ARG A 102 1.44 -3.19 -1.63
C ARG A 102 0.29 -4.19 -1.67
N MET A 103 -0.10 -4.71 -0.52
CA MET A 103 -1.13 -5.76 -0.42
C MET A 103 -2.56 -5.20 -0.38
N GLY A 104 -2.72 -3.92 -0.03
CA GLY A 104 -4.02 -3.28 -0.02
C GLY A 104 -3.96 -1.76 -0.17
N PHE A 105 -5.09 -1.20 -0.57
CA PHE A 105 -5.29 0.23 -0.82
C PHE A 105 -6.60 0.69 -0.19
N VAL A 106 -6.56 1.88 0.41
CA VAL A 106 -7.75 2.58 0.91
C VAL A 106 -7.81 3.93 0.25
N PHE A 107 -8.78 4.13 -0.64
CA PHE A 107 -9.02 5.43 -1.25
C PHE A 107 -9.99 6.23 -0.38
N VAL A 108 -9.48 7.29 0.24
CA VAL A 108 -10.22 8.07 1.24
C VAL A 108 -10.69 9.39 0.64
N CYS A 109 -11.99 9.67 0.75
CA CYS A 109 -12.55 10.99 0.46
C CYS A 109 -13.22 11.60 1.69
N ASP A 110 -13.30 12.93 1.73
CA ASP A 110 -14.18 13.65 2.65
C ASP A 110 -15.57 13.75 2.01
N ILE A 111 -16.59 13.22 2.67
CA ILE A 111 -17.95 13.20 2.12
C ILE A 111 -18.56 14.61 1.97
N ASN A 112 -18.03 15.59 2.70
CA ASN A 112 -18.46 16.98 2.63
C ASN A 112 -17.71 17.79 1.56
N ASP A 113 -16.74 17.18 0.87
CA ASP A 113 -15.94 17.83 -0.18
C ASP A 113 -16.10 17.09 -1.51
N LEU A 114 -16.82 17.74 -2.44
CA LEU A 114 -17.08 17.18 -3.76
C LEU A 114 -15.80 16.95 -4.57
N ASP A 115 -14.78 17.80 -4.39
CA ASP A 115 -13.54 17.66 -5.16
C ASP A 115 -12.68 16.50 -4.63
N SER A 116 -12.73 16.23 -3.33
CA SER A 116 -12.17 15.02 -2.73
C SER A 116 -12.81 13.74 -3.29
N ILE A 117 -14.13 13.75 -3.49
CA ILE A 117 -14.86 12.61 -4.10
C ILE A 117 -14.40 12.39 -5.55
N LYS A 118 -14.39 13.45 -6.38
CA LYS A 118 -13.90 13.35 -7.77
C LYS A 118 -12.45 12.86 -7.85
N ALA A 119 -11.60 13.31 -6.92
CA ALA A 119 -10.20 12.87 -6.88
C ALA A 119 -10.09 11.37 -6.59
N VAL A 120 -10.88 10.84 -5.65
CA VAL A 120 -10.94 9.40 -5.37
C VAL A 120 -11.48 8.60 -6.55
N GLU A 121 -12.55 9.08 -7.21
CA GLU A 121 -13.10 8.45 -8.41
C GLU A 121 -12.01 8.32 -9.49
N LEU A 122 -11.28 9.41 -9.76
CA LEU A 122 -10.18 9.45 -10.73
C LEU A 122 -9.00 8.55 -10.33
N LEU A 123 -8.58 8.59 -9.05
CA LEU A 123 -7.51 7.74 -8.53
C LEU A 123 -7.84 6.26 -8.73
N TYR A 124 -9.06 5.88 -8.38
CA TYR A 124 -9.51 4.49 -8.49
C TYR A 124 -9.60 4.02 -9.94
N GLN A 125 -10.09 4.87 -10.85
CA GLN A 125 -10.09 4.57 -12.29
C GLN A 125 -8.68 4.36 -12.83
N LYS A 126 -7.74 5.26 -12.51
CA LYS A 126 -6.33 5.09 -12.90
C LYS A 126 -5.73 3.82 -12.31
N PHE A 127 -6.04 3.54 -11.05
CA PHE A 127 -5.62 2.32 -10.38
C PHE A 127 -6.11 1.08 -11.15
N GLN A 128 -7.40 1.01 -11.50
CA GLN A 128 -7.93 -0.12 -12.27
C GLN A 128 -7.19 -0.30 -13.59
N SER A 129 -7.04 0.77 -14.38
CA SER A 129 -6.33 0.70 -15.66
C SER A 129 -4.90 0.19 -15.51
N THR A 130 -4.17 0.60 -14.46
CA THR A 130 -2.82 0.09 -14.19
C THR A 130 -2.83 -1.38 -13.79
N THR A 131 -3.79 -1.80 -12.94
CA THR A 131 -3.87 -3.19 -12.49
C THR A 131 -4.32 -4.15 -13.58
N GLU A 132 -5.15 -3.72 -14.53
CA GLU A 132 -5.58 -4.54 -15.67
C GLU A 132 -4.44 -4.80 -16.66
N LEU A 133 -3.51 -3.84 -16.80
CA LEU A 133 -2.33 -3.95 -17.66
C LEU A 133 -1.19 -4.75 -17.01
N SER A 134 -1.25 -4.97 -15.70
CA SER A 134 -0.25 -5.74 -14.97
C SER A 134 -0.38 -7.23 -15.30
N ILE A 135 0.73 -7.84 -15.73
CA ILE A 135 0.83 -9.29 -16.04
C ILE A 135 0.65 -10.16 -14.78
N SER A 136 0.83 -9.58 -13.58
CA SER A 136 0.63 -10.29 -12.33
C SER A 136 -0.85 -10.61 -12.11
N SER A 137 -1.18 -11.89 -11.89
CA SER A 137 -2.51 -12.36 -11.48
C SER A 137 -2.89 -11.92 -10.05
N ILE A 138 -1.97 -11.28 -9.33
CA ILE A 138 -2.14 -10.88 -7.94
C ILE A 138 -2.87 -9.54 -7.87
N LYS A 139 -4.06 -9.54 -7.27
CA LYS A 139 -4.88 -8.34 -7.05
C LYS A 139 -4.86 -7.95 -5.57
N PRO A 140 -4.56 -6.69 -5.24
CA PRO A 140 -4.56 -6.22 -3.85
C PRO A 140 -6.00 -6.06 -3.35
N VAL A 141 -6.14 -5.97 -2.03
CA VAL A 141 -7.43 -5.66 -1.40
C VAL A 141 -7.68 -4.15 -1.48
N VAL A 142 -8.78 -3.73 -2.08
CA VAL A 142 -9.06 -2.31 -2.33
C VAL A 142 -10.40 -1.90 -1.77
N PHE A 143 -10.43 -0.92 -0.87
CA PHE A 143 -11.64 -0.30 -0.34
C PHE A 143 -11.71 1.19 -0.68
N LEU A 144 -12.94 1.69 -0.85
CA LEU A 144 -13.25 3.11 -0.77
C LEU A 144 -13.65 3.46 0.66
N CYS A 145 -13.28 4.66 1.10
CA CYS A 145 -13.56 5.17 2.44
C CYS A 145 -14.15 6.58 2.34
N ALA A 146 -15.46 6.68 2.52
CA ALA A 146 -16.15 7.95 2.69
C ALA A 146 -16.02 8.38 4.16
N ASN A 147 -15.08 9.27 4.43
CA ASN A 147 -14.75 9.75 5.77
C ASN A 147 -15.54 11.02 6.13
N LYS A 148 -15.50 11.38 7.41
CA LYS A 148 -16.18 12.54 8.02
C LYS A 148 -17.71 12.50 7.91
N VAL A 149 -18.29 11.30 8.00
CA VAL A 149 -19.76 11.12 8.00
C VAL A 149 -20.45 11.64 9.26
N ASP A 150 -19.69 12.10 10.24
CA ASP A 150 -20.16 12.80 11.43
C ASP A 150 -20.42 14.30 11.20
N ARG A 151 -19.93 14.86 10.09
CA ARG A 151 -20.00 16.28 9.80
C ARG A 151 -21.13 16.59 8.80
N ASP A 152 -21.89 17.65 9.10
CA ASP A 152 -22.87 18.33 8.23
C ASP A 152 -23.91 17.40 7.56
N THR A 153 -24.40 16.42 8.33
CA THR A 153 -25.28 15.33 7.86
C THR A 153 -26.68 15.74 7.41
N GLU A 154 -27.14 16.95 7.76
CA GLU A 154 -28.50 17.43 7.48
C GLU A 154 -28.57 18.27 6.18
N THR A 155 -27.44 18.42 5.48
CA THR A 155 -27.40 19.19 4.25
C THR A 155 -27.75 18.33 3.04
N LYS A 156 -28.49 18.90 2.08
CA LYS A 156 -28.76 18.23 0.79
C LYS A 156 -27.48 17.83 0.04
N ASN A 157 -26.40 18.59 0.24
CA ASN A 157 -25.10 18.30 -0.37
C ASN A 157 -24.49 17.02 0.19
N PHE A 158 -24.63 16.76 1.49
CA PHE A 158 -24.18 15.52 2.11
C PHE A 158 -24.87 14.30 1.50
N GLU A 159 -26.21 14.33 1.41
CA GLU A 159 -26.99 13.22 0.85
C GLU A 159 -26.63 12.96 -0.62
N LEU A 160 -26.50 14.03 -1.42
CA LEU A 160 -26.14 13.92 -2.83
C LEU A 160 -24.73 13.34 -3.01
N ASN A 161 -23.76 13.81 -2.22
CA ASN A 161 -22.39 13.31 -2.24
C ASN A 161 -22.31 11.84 -1.81
N LEU A 162 -23.08 11.47 -0.78
CA LEU A 162 -23.15 10.10 -0.29
C LEU A 162 -23.74 9.16 -1.36
N PHE A 163 -24.85 9.56 -1.98
CA PHE A 163 -25.45 8.82 -3.08
C PHE A 163 -24.46 8.66 -4.24
N ARG A 164 -23.72 9.71 -4.59
CA ARG A 164 -22.73 9.67 -5.68
C ARG A 164 -21.64 8.64 -5.42
N ILE A 165 -21.03 8.63 -4.24
CA ILE A 165 -19.94 7.69 -3.95
C ILE A 165 -20.46 6.25 -3.81
N GLU A 166 -21.70 6.06 -3.34
CA GLU A 166 -22.36 4.75 -3.30
C GLU A 166 -22.67 4.19 -4.69
N ASP A 167 -23.19 5.03 -5.58
CA ASP A 167 -23.43 4.68 -6.98
C ASP A 167 -22.11 4.31 -7.67
N PHE A 168 -21.06 5.13 -7.47
CA PHE A 168 -19.73 4.83 -8.00
C PHE A 168 -19.19 3.49 -7.47
N ALA A 169 -19.27 3.26 -6.16
CA ALA A 169 -18.81 2.02 -5.55
C ALA A 169 -19.55 0.79 -6.11
N SER A 170 -20.87 0.92 -6.27
CA SER A 170 -21.74 -0.11 -6.85
C SER A 170 -21.35 -0.42 -8.30
N ARG A 171 -21.19 0.60 -9.14
CA ARG A 171 -20.81 0.44 -10.56
C ARG A 171 -19.43 -0.18 -10.74
N MET A 172 -18.50 0.16 -9.86
CA MET A 172 -17.12 -0.32 -9.92
C MET A 172 -16.90 -1.63 -9.15
N PHE A 173 -17.94 -2.19 -8.51
CA PHE A 173 -17.86 -3.39 -7.66
C PHE A 173 -16.78 -3.32 -6.56
N VAL A 174 -16.62 -2.14 -5.94
CA VAL A 174 -15.65 -1.90 -4.86
C VAL A 174 -16.37 -1.69 -3.53
N ARG A 175 -15.81 -2.25 -2.45
CA ARG A 175 -16.41 -2.09 -1.12
C ARG A 175 -16.22 -0.66 -0.61
N LEU A 176 -17.32 -0.05 -0.16
CA LEU A 176 -17.34 1.29 0.41
C LEU A 176 -17.57 1.23 1.92
N TRP A 177 -16.72 1.94 2.66
CA TRP A 177 -16.87 2.15 4.09
C TRP A 177 -17.21 3.60 4.41
N LYS A 178 -18.34 3.79 5.10
CA LYS A 178 -18.73 5.08 5.68
C LYS A 178 -18.08 5.20 7.05
N THR A 179 -17.13 6.11 7.21
CA THR A 179 -16.30 6.21 8.41
C THR A 179 -16.28 7.63 8.99
N SER A 180 -15.95 7.71 10.26
CA SER A 180 -15.62 8.97 10.92
C SER A 180 -14.35 8.76 11.71
N ALA A 181 -13.25 9.37 11.27
CA ALA A 181 -12.00 9.37 12.02
C ALA A 181 -12.14 10.09 13.37
N LEU A 182 -13.02 11.11 13.47
CA LEU A 182 -13.26 11.87 14.71
C LEU A 182 -13.93 11.01 15.79
N THR A 183 -15.00 10.31 15.44
CA THR A 183 -15.77 9.48 16.38
C THR A 183 -15.24 8.04 16.47
N GLY A 184 -14.38 7.64 15.54
CA GLY A 184 -13.92 6.26 15.37
C GLY A 184 -14.94 5.33 14.70
N LYS A 185 -16.09 5.86 14.25
CA LYS A 185 -17.15 5.07 13.59
C LYS A 185 -16.57 4.29 12.41
N ASN A 186 -16.76 2.97 12.43
CA ASN A 186 -16.38 2.01 11.40
C ASN A 186 -14.89 1.92 11.02
N VAL A 187 -14.00 2.78 11.55
CA VAL A 187 -12.56 2.76 11.22
C VAL A 187 -11.94 1.42 11.59
N LYS A 188 -12.15 0.94 12.82
CA LYS A 188 -11.60 -0.35 13.29
C LYS A 188 -12.14 -1.52 12.48
N HIS A 189 -13.45 -1.53 12.17
CA HIS A 189 -14.09 -2.58 11.39
C HIS A 189 -13.54 -2.61 9.95
N MET A 190 -13.43 -1.46 9.30
CA MET A 190 -12.84 -1.34 7.97
C MET A 190 -11.42 -1.93 7.93
N PHE A 191 -10.55 -1.50 8.83
CA PHE A 191 -9.17 -2.02 8.87
C PHE A 191 -9.13 -3.52 9.17
N ARG A 192 -9.96 -4.01 10.10
CA ARG A 192 -10.04 -5.44 10.41
C ARG A 192 -10.43 -6.25 9.18
N ASP A 193 -11.44 -5.80 8.45
CA ASP A 193 -11.94 -6.49 7.25
C ASP A 193 -10.91 -6.48 6.12
N ILE A 194 -10.17 -5.39 5.93
CA ILE A 194 -9.03 -5.36 4.99
C ILE A 194 -8.01 -6.44 5.37
N LEU A 195 -7.67 -6.54 6.65
CA LEU A 195 -6.62 -7.45 7.10
C LEU A 195 -7.03 -8.91 6.97
N TYR A 196 -8.29 -9.25 7.25
CA TYR A 196 -8.80 -10.60 6.99
C TYR A 196 -8.76 -10.96 5.51
N LEU A 197 -9.15 -10.04 4.62
CA LEU A 197 -9.05 -10.26 3.17
C LEU A 197 -7.61 -10.41 2.68
N ILE A 198 -6.68 -9.62 3.23
CA ILE A 198 -5.26 -9.74 2.88
C ILE A 198 -4.72 -11.08 3.39
N ASN A 199 -5.02 -11.44 4.64
CA ASN A 199 -4.54 -12.66 5.27
C ASN A 199 -5.07 -13.93 4.57
N SER A 200 -6.35 -13.93 4.17
CA SER A 200 -6.97 -15.06 3.46
C SER A 200 -6.48 -15.22 2.02
N ASN A 201 -5.90 -14.17 1.41
CA ASN A 201 -5.39 -14.22 0.05
C ASN A 201 -3.89 -14.58 0.03
N SER A 202 -3.59 -15.87 -0.02
CA SER A 202 -2.21 -16.40 -0.03
C SER A 202 -1.33 -15.88 -1.17
N ALA A 203 -1.93 -15.52 -2.32
CA ALA A 203 -1.19 -14.94 -3.44
C ALA A 203 -0.53 -13.60 -3.08
N LEU A 204 -1.13 -12.83 -2.16
CA LEU A 204 -0.55 -11.57 -1.68
C LEU A 204 0.74 -11.78 -0.89
N TRP A 205 0.99 -12.98 -0.37
CA TRP A 205 2.14 -13.31 0.48
C TRP A 205 3.25 -14.07 -0.26
N GLN A 206 3.06 -14.39 -1.55
CA GLN A 206 4.05 -15.13 -2.32
C GLN A 206 5.35 -14.34 -2.48
N ILE A 207 6.47 -15.04 -2.39
CA ILE A 207 7.81 -14.46 -2.57
C ILE A 207 8.39 -15.05 -3.84
N ASP A 208 8.79 -14.20 -4.77
CA ASP A 208 9.42 -14.63 -6.02
C ASP A 208 10.90 -14.94 -5.76
N LEU A 209 11.24 -16.24 -5.74
CA LEU A 209 12.60 -16.73 -5.54
C LEU A 209 13.25 -17.04 -6.89
N ARG A 210 14.45 -16.49 -7.13
CA ARG A 210 15.29 -16.87 -8.27
C ARG A 210 16.61 -17.46 -7.78
N TYR A 211 16.93 -18.67 -8.24
CA TYR A 211 18.23 -19.29 -8.01
C TYR A 211 19.24 -18.74 -9.01
N VAL A 212 20.35 -18.19 -8.52
CA VAL A 212 21.48 -17.83 -9.39
C VAL A 212 22.24 -19.12 -9.68
N SER A 213 22.17 -19.60 -10.92
CA SER A 213 22.94 -20.78 -11.35
C SER A 213 24.42 -20.43 -11.47
N GLU A 214 25.30 -21.35 -11.02
CA GLU A 214 26.72 -21.34 -11.37
C GLU A 214 26.87 -21.76 -12.85
N SER A 215 26.40 -20.94 -13.79
CA SER A 215 26.66 -21.14 -15.21
C SER A 215 27.84 -20.26 -15.63
N SER A 216 28.86 -20.94 -16.16
CA SER A 216 30.19 -20.47 -16.50
C SER A 216 30.24 -19.63 -17.78
N ASP A 217 29.47 -18.54 -17.87
CA ASP A 217 29.54 -17.63 -19.02
C ASP A 217 29.53 -16.15 -18.59
N SER A 218 30.58 -15.45 -19.03
CA SER A 218 30.91 -14.01 -18.90
C SER A 218 30.95 -13.38 -17.49
N ASP A 219 32.18 -13.15 -17.02
CA ASP A 219 32.55 -12.49 -15.75
C ASP A 219 32.08 -11.04 -15.54
N GLU A 220 31.39 -10.43 -16.52
CA GLU A 220 30.84 -9.07 -16.39
C GLU A 220 29.39 -9.07 -15.87
N ASP A 221 28.53 -9.98 -16.35
CA ASP A 221 27.13 -10.08 -15.90
C ASP A 221 27.03 -10.65 -14.48
N ASN A 222 27.90 -11.59 -14.13
CA ASN A 222 27.96 -12.15 -12.78
C ASN A 222 28.42 -11.13 -11.73
N LYS A 223 29.24 -10.14 -12.10
CA LYS A 223 29.66 -9.07 -11.18
C LYS A 223 28.54 -8.12 -10.85
N ASP A 224 27.62 -7.85 -11.78
CA ASP A 224 26.45 -7.01 -11.52
C ASP A 224 25.37 -7.74 -10.70
N ILE A 225 25.21 -9.05 -10.90
CA ILE A 225 24.29 -9.87 -10.07
C ILE A 225 24.87 -10.06 -8.66
N LEU A 226 26.17 -10.36 -8.54
CA LEU A 226 26.84 -10.43 -7.23
C LEU A 226 26.92 -9.06 -6.55
N SER A 227 27.14 -7.97 -7.28
CA SER A 227 27.09 -6.62 -6.70
C SER A 227 25.68 -6.25 -6.26
N GLN A 228 24.63 -6.71 -6.94
CA GLN A 228 23.26 -6.60 -6.44
C GLN A 228 23.02 -7.51 -5.23
N CYS A 229 23.65 -8.68 -5.15
CA CYS A 229 23.63 -9.54 -3.96
C CYS A 229 24.44 -8.97 -2.77
N ILE A 230 25.46 -8.15 -3.02
CA ILE A 230 26.42 -7.61 -2.03
C ILE A 230 26.08 -6.15 -1.64
N ASN A 231 25.49 -5.36 -2.54
CA ASN A 231 24.86 -4.05 -2.27
C ASN A 231 23.38 -4.18 -1.90
N ILE A 232 22.93 -5.42 -1.65
CA ILE A 232 21.87 -5.68 -0.68
C ILE A 232 22.45 -5.18 0.67
#